data_AF-A0A1W9XC22-F1
#
_entry.id   AF-A0A1W9XC22-F1
#
_cell.length_a   1.000
_cell.length_b   1.000
_cell.length_c   1.000
_cell.angle_alpha   90.00
_cell.angle_beta   90.00
_cell.angle_gamma   90.00
#
_symmetry.space_group_name_H-M   'P 1'
#
loop_
_entity.id
_entity.type
_entity.pdbx_description
1 polymer ?
#
loop_
_entity_poly.entity_id
_entity_poly.type
_entity_poly.pdbx_seq_one_letter_code
_entity_poly.pdbx_strand_id
1 'polypeptide(L)'
;MRQYKAIVIGVSAGGMKALMELLPALPENFPLPVIIVQHLHPSQGVFYVKYFNGISAIRVKEADEKEAIRPGHAYFAPPNYHLLVEEDQTFSLSSDEKVNYSRPSIDVLFESAVDVYSADLVGIILTGANHDGAKGLRRIGRNGGLTIVQDPAAAESSLMPLSAIDAAKPDHILSLEDIGTLLVTLGD
;
A
#
# COMPACT_ATOMS: atom_id res chain seq x y z
N MET A 1 -20.64 3.08 12.06
CA MET A 1 -19.38 2.34 11.77
C MET A 1 -18.40 3.33 11.17
N ARG A 2 -17.11 3.17 11.43
CA ARG A 2 -16.08 4.04 10.84
C ARG A 2 -15.99 3.73 9.34
N GLN A 3 -15.98 4.76 8.49
CA GLN A 3 -15.95 4.59 7.04
C GLN A 3 -14.57 5.00 6.52
N TYR A 4 -13.79 4.04 6.04
CA TYR A 4 -12.50 4.31 5.41
C TYR A 4 -12.70 4.85 3.98
N LYS A 5 -11.69 5.55 3.47
CA LYS A 5 -11.73 6.20 2.14
C LYS A 5 -10.63 5.73 1.19
N ALA A 6 -9.53 5.19 1.70
CA ALA A 6 -8.44 4.65 0.90
C ALA A 6 -7.61 3.63 1.70
N ILE A 7 -6.92 2.76 0.96
CA ILE A 7 -5.95 1.82 1.49
C ILE A 7 -4.59 2.11 0.84
N VAL A 8 -3.54 2.25 1.64
CA VAL A 8 -2.15 2.32 1.16
C VAL A 8 -1.37 1.08 1.59
N ILE A 9 -0.65 0.47 0.65
CA ILE A 9 0.11 -0.77 0.86
C ILE A 9 1.59 -0.54 0.52
N GLY A 10 2.48 -0.92 1.44
CA GLY A 10 3.92 -0.95 1.24
C GLY A 10 4.45 -2.37 1.23
N VAL A 11 5.22 -2.72 0.20
CA VAL A 11 5.71 -4.09 0.01
C VAL A 11 7.03 -4.14 -0.78
N SER A 12 7.87 -5.14 -0.55
CA SER A 12 9.17 -5.29 -1.20
C SER A 12 9.50 -6.76 -1.51
N ALA A 13 10.62 -7.30 -1.01
CA ALA A 13 11.00 -8.70 -1.17
C ALA A 13 9.88 -9.64 -0.71
N GLY A 14 9.50 -10.61 -1.56
CA GLY A 14 8.33 -11.48 -1.35
C GLY A 14 6.99 -10.92 -1.85
N GLY A 15 6.97 -9.67 -2.33
CA GLY A 15 5.73 -8.97 -2.69
C GLY A 15 4.90 -9.62 -3.78
N MET A 16 5.52 -10.32 -4.73
CA MET A 16 4.78 -11.06 -5.75
C MET A 16 3.83 -12.09 -5.13
N LYS A 17 4.32 -12.91 -4.19
CA LYS A 17 3.50 -13.91 -3.51
C LYS A 17 2.45 -13.25 -2.62
N ALA A 18 2.84 -12.22 -1.87
CA ALA A 18 1.92 -11.51 -0.97
C ALA A 18 0.75 -10.86 -1.71
N LEU A 19 1.03 -10.17 -2.82
CA LEU A 19 -0.01 -9.51 -3.61
C LEU A 19 -0.85 -10.49 -4.45
N MET A 20 -0.30 -11.67 -4.81
CA MET A 20 -1.07 -12.74 -5.47
C MET A 20 -2.15 -13.32 -4.57
N GLU A 21 -1.97 -13.25 -3.26
CA GLU A 21 -2.97 -13.68 -2.29
C GLU A 21 -4.00 -12.58 -2.02
N LEU A 22 -3.54 -11.33 -1.90
CA LEU A 22 -4.39 -10.20 -1.52
C LEU A 22 -5.27 -9.65 -2.64
N LEU A 23 -4.69 -9.32 -3.81
CA LEU A 23 -5.44 -8.58 -4.85
C LEU A 23 -6.58 -9.38 -5.48
N PRO A 24 -6.44 -10.69 -5.77
CA PRO A 24 -7.54 -11.50 -6.29
C PRO A 24 -8.70 -11.71 -5.31
N ALA A 25 -8.48 -11.52 -4.00
CA ALA A 25 -9.53 -11.65 -2.99
C ALA A 25 -10.49 -10.45 -2.96
N LEU A 26 -10.11 -9.32 -3.58
CA LEU A 26 -10.95 -8.13 -3.62
C LEU A 26 -12.04 -8.26 -4.70
N PRO A 27 -13.33 -8.03 -4.37
CA PRO A 27 -14.43 -8.17 -5.32
C PRO A 27 -14.41 -7.07 -6.39
N GLU A 28 -15.05 -7.31 -7.54
CA GLU A 28 -15.08 -6.36 -8.68
C GLU A 28 -15.60 -4.96 -8.28
N ASN A 29 -16.57 -4.91 -7.37
CA ASN A 29 -17.20 -3.69 -6.86
C ASN A 29 -16.57 -3.18 -5.55
N PHE A 30 -15.33 -3.55 -5.24
CA PHE A 30 -14.64 -3.12 -4.02
C PHE A 30 -14.68 -1.59 -3.87
N PRO A 31 -15.22 -1.03 -2.76
CA PRO A 31 -15.59 0.38 -2.71
C PRO A 31 -14.43 1.32 -2.36
N LEU A 32 -13.25 0.78 -2.10
CA LEU A 32 -12.07 1.57 -1.73
C LEU A 32 -11.00 1.52 -2.82
N PRO A 33 -10.30 2.63 -3.09
CA PRO A 33 -9.05 2.60 -3.85
C PRO A 33 -7.95 1.94 -3.03
N VAL A 34 -7.09 1.17 -3.70
CA VAL A 34 -5.87 0.59 -3.14
C VAL A 34 -4.67 1.24 -3.82
N ILE A 35 -3.71 1.77 -3.06
CA ILE A 35 -2.55 2.49 -3.58
C ILE A 35 -1.29 1.78 -3.08
N ILE A 36 -0.43 1.33 -3.97
CA ILE A 36 0.60 0.33 -3.68
C ILE A 36 1.96 0.87 -4.08
N VAL A 37 2.89 0.90 -3.13
CA VAL A 37 4.32 0.99 -3.41
C VAL A 37 4.93 -0.40 -3.28
N GLN A 38 5.34 -0.95 -4.42
CA GLN A 38 6.18 -2.14 -4.49
C GLN A 38 7.59 -1.72 -4.90
N HIS A 39 8.59 -2.02 -4.08
CA HIS A 39 9.99 -1.88 -4.51
C HIS A 39 10.31 -2.88 -5.62
N LEU A 40 10.45 -2.39 -6.85
CA LEU A 40 10.85 -3.17 -8.03
C LEU A 40 12.07 -2.55 -8.70
N HIS A 41 12.80 -3.39 -9.43
CA HIS A 41 13.69 -2.87 -10.45
C HIS A 41 12.86 -2.19 -11.57
N PRO A 42 13.27 -1.03 -12.13
CA PRO A 42 12.47 -0.28 -13.09
C PRO A 42 12.01 -1.08 -14.32
N SER A 43 12.78 -2.08 -14.75
CA SER A 43 12.44 -2.94 -15.89
C SER A 43 11.29 -3.92 -15.64
N GLN A 44 10.81 -4.05 -14.40
CA GLN A 44 9.81 -5.06 -14.01
C GLN A 44 8.38 -4.51 -13.87
N GLY A 45 8.21 -3.18 -13.77
CA GLY A 45 6.92 -2.53 -13.45
C GLY A 45 5.78 -2.92 -14.40
N VAL A 46 6.01 -2.77 -15.72
CA VAL A 46 4.99 -3.05 -16.74
C VAL A 46 4.48 -4.49 -16.69
N PHE A 47 5.38 -5.47 -16.52
CA PHE A 47 4.98 -6.87 -16.40
C PHE A 47 4.19 -7.10 -15.10
N TYR A 48 4.64 -6.51 -14.01
CA TYR A 48 4.04 -6.64 -12.69
C TYR A 48 2.58 -6.18 -12.71
N VAL A 49 2.33 -4.95 -13.18
CA VAL A 49 0.97 -4.39 -13.26
C VAL A 49 0.08 -5.18 -14.21
N LYS A 50 0.60 -5.56 -15.38
CA LYS A 50 -0.16 -6.38 -16.35
C LYS A 50 -0.55 -7.74 -15.75
N TYR A 51 0.34 -8.36 -15.00
CA TYR A 51 0.08 -9.63 -14.34
C TYR A 51 -1.05 -9.50 -13.32
N PHE A 52 -0.96 -8.53 -12.39
CA PHE A 52 -1.99 -8.33 -11.36
C PHE A 52 -3.33 -7.91 -11.95
N ASN A 53 -3.35 -7.12 -13.02
CA ASN A 53 -4.59 -6.79 -13.72
C ASN A 53 -5.26 -8.00 -14.38
N GLY A 54 -4.48 -9.04 -14.72
CA GLY A 54 -5.01 -10.27 -15.31
C GLY A 54 -5.61 -11.25 -14.32
N ILE A 55 -5.31 -11.12 -13.02
CA ILE A 55 -5.74 -12.05 -11.97
C ILE A 55 -6.69 -11.41 -10.94
N SER A 56 -6.88 -10.10 -10.98
CA SER A 56 -7.71 -9.36 -10.02
C SER A 56 -9.07 -9.01 -10.62
N ALA A 57 -10.12 -8.98 -9.80
CA ALA A 57 -11.44 -8.52 -10.23
C ALA A 57 -11.52 -6.98 -10.30
N ILE A 58 -10.80 -6.29 -9.41
CA ILE A 58 -10.59 -4.84 -9.49
C ILE A 58 -9.61 -4.47 -10.60
N ARG A 59 -9.69 -3.24 -11.10
CA ARG A 59 -8.76 -2.75 -12.12
C ARG A 59 -7.40 -2.45 -11.52
N VAL A 60 -6.34 -3.03 -12.08
CA VAL A 60 -4.96 -2.78 -11.63
C VAL A 60 -4.20 -2.00 -12.69
N LYS A 61 -3.58 -0.87 -12.30
CA LYS A 61 -2.78 -0.04 -13.22
C LYS A 61 -1.64 0.69 -12.50
N GLU A 62 -0.72 1.27 -13.26
CA GLU A 62 0.19 2.30 -12.72
C GLU A 62 -0.59 3.61 -12.54
N ALA A 63 -0.24 4.39 -11.51
CA ALA A 63 -0.81 5.71 -11.28
C ALA A 63 -0.28 6.72 -12.31
N ASP A 64 -1.17 7.53 -12.87
CA ASP A 64 -0.82 8.64 -13.75
C ASP A 64 -0.81 9.98 -12.99
N GLU A 65 0.07 10.90 -13.40
CA GLU A 65 0.12 12.28 -12.90
C GLU A 65 -1.25 12.96 -13.02
N LYS A 66 -1.76 13.55 -11.93
CA LYS A 66 -3.06 14.23 -11.81
C LYS A 66 -4.28 13.34 -12.08
N GLU A 67 -4.11 12.03 -12.05
CA GLU A 67 -5.24 11.11 -12.11
C GLU A 67 -6.03 11.14 -10.79
N ALA A 68 -7.37 11.22 -10.90
CA ALA A 68 -8.26 11.08 -9.76
C ALA A 68 -8.25 9.66 -9.20
N ILE A 69 -8.15 9.54 -7.88
CA ILE A 69 -8.12 8.26 -7.16
C ILE A 69 -9.55 7.70 -7.06
N ARG A 70 -9.79 6.48 -7.58
CA ARG A 70 -11.14 5.91 -7.70
C ARG A 70 -11.30 4.56 -7.01
N PRO A 71 -12.46 4.29 -6.38
CA PRO A 71 -12.87 2.94 -5.97
C PRO A 71 -12.74 1.89 -7.06
N GLY A 72 -12.62 0.61 -6.69
CA GLY A 72 -12.50 -0.51 -7.62
C GLY A 72 -11.18 -0.53 -8.42
N HIS A 73 -10.17 0.21 -7.94
CA HIS A 73 -8.86 0.28 -8.56
C HIS A 73 -7.74 -0.02 -7.56
N ALA A 74 -6.71 -0.72 -8.03
CA ALA A 74 -5.40 -0.79 -7.40
C ALA A 74 -4.38 -0.03 -8.27
N TYR A 75 -3.73 0.96 -7.67
CA TYR A 75 -2.75 1.81 -8.32
C TYR A 75 -1.35 1.48 -7.83
N PHE A 76 -0.46 1.09 -8.74
CA PHE A 76 0.96 0.94 -8.44
C PHE A 76 1.69 2.26 -8.66
N ALA A 77 2.57 2.62 -7.72
CA ALA A 77 3.52 3.70 -7.91
C ALA A 77 4.45 3.38 -9.10
N PRO A 78 4.57 4.28 -10.09
CA PRO A 78 5.44 4.05 -11.23
C PRO A 78 6.92 4.07 -10.79
N PRO A 79 7.80 3.31 -11.47
CA PRO A 79 9.21 3.29 -11.13
C PRO A 79 9.86 4.67 -11.34
N ASN A 80 10.88 4.97 -10.54
CA ASN A 80 11.65 6.22 -10.59
C ASN A 80 10.90 7.49 -10.15
N TYR A 81 9.67 7.41 -9.66
CA TYR A 81 8.95 8.53 -9.06
C TYR A 81 8.47 8.18 -7.66
N HIS A 82 8.38 9.15 -6.77
CA HIS A 82 7.54 9.04 -5.59
C HIS A 82 6.10 9.26 -6.02
N LEU A 83 5.19 8.42 -5.55
CA LEU A 83 3.75 8.62 -5.72
C LEU A 83 3.21 9.30 -4.46
N LEU A 84 2.53 10.43 -4.62
CA LEU A 84 1.89 11.17 -3.54
C LEU A 84 0.39 11.30 -3.79
N VAL A 85 -0.35 11.54 -2.71
CA VAL A 85 -1.77 11.88 -2.74
C VAL A 85 -1.94 13.37 -2.45
N GLU A 86 -2.63 14.07 -3.34
CA GLU A 86 -2.92 15.51 -3.23
C GLU A 86 -4.26 15.76 -2.52
N GLU A 87 -4.46 16.97 -1.98
CA GLU A 87 -5.67 17.36 -1.24
C GLU A 87 -6.97 17.20 -2.06
N ASP A 88 -6.89 17.33 -3.39
CA ASP A 88 -8.01 17.12 -4.31
C ASP A 88 -8.26 15.64 -4.66
N GLN A 89 -7.59 14.73 -3.96
CA GLN A 89 -7.65 13.28 -4.15
C GLN A 89 -7.22 12.86 -5.56
N THR A 90 -6.20 13.54 -6.09
CA THR A 90 -5.45 13.13 -7.28
C THR A 90 -4.05 12.65 -6.91
N PHE A 91 -3.38 12.00 -7.85
CA PHE A 91 -1.98 11.63 -7.70
C PHE A 91 -1.03 12.73 -8.18
N SER A 92 0.13 12.83 -7.53
CA SER A 92 1.30 13.52 -8.07
C SER A 92 2.54 12.64 -8.05
N LEU A 93 3.43 12.86 -9.02
CA LEU A 93 4.66 12.13 -9.23
C LEU A 93 5.85 13.06 -8.99
N SER A 94 6.58 12.82 -7.90
CA SER A 94 7.79 13.57 -7.58
C SER A 94 9.06 12.84 -8.03
N SER A 95 10.02 13.61 -8.55
CA SER A 95 11.36 13.15 -8.88
C SER A 95 12.42 13.58 -7.85
N ASP A 96 11.98 13.95 -6.64
CA ASP A 96 12.84 14.31 -5.50
C ASP A 96 13.79 13.18 -5.09
N GLU A 97 14.75 13.51 -4.22
CA GLU A 97 15.76 12.57 -3.75
C GLU A 97 15.15 11.32 -3.11
N LYS A 98 15.85 10.19 -3.27
CA LYS A 98 15.43 8.90 -2.72
C LYS A 98 15.29 8.97 -1.20
N VAL A 99 14.17 8.46 -0.70
CA VAL A 99 13.95 8.27 0.74
C VAL A 99 14.23 6.81 1.09
N ASN A 100 15.03 6.56 2.14
CA ASN A 100 15.49 5.22 2.52
C ASN A 100 16.15 4.44 1.34
N TYR A 101 16.85 5.16 0.45
CA TYR A 101 17.47 4.63 -0.78
C TYR A 101 16.48 4.12 -1.86
N SER A 102 15.18 4.34 -1.67
CA SER A 102 14.10 3.92 -2.56
C SER A 102 13.42 5.09 -3.26
N ARG A 103 13.03 4.87 -4.52
CA ARG A 103 12.08 5.72 -5.27
C ARG A 103 11.34 4.84 -6.29
N PRO A 104 10.05 4.52 -6.07
CA PRO A 104 9.15 5.06 -5.03
C PRO A 104 9.52 4.65 -3.60
N SER A 105 9.14 5.48 -2.61
CA SER A 105 9.25 5.18 -1.17
C SER A 105 7.85 5.05 -0.57
N ILE A 106 7.71 4.06 0.31
CA ILE A 106 6.48 3.75 1.04
C ILE A 106 6.17 4.85 2.05
N ASP A 107 7.19 5.33 2.79
CA ASP A 107 7.02 6.43 3.75
C ASP A 107 6.41 7.66 3.05
N VAL A 108 6.89 8.03 1.86
CA VAL A 108 6.38 9.21 1.12
C VAL A 108 4.90 9.05 0.73
N LEU A 109 4.50 7.88 0.22
CA LEU A 109 3.09 7.61 -0.08
C LEU A 109 2.23 7.69 1.19
N PHE A 110 2.67 7.03 2.26
CA PHE A 110 1.88 6.93 3.50
C PHE A 110 1.73 8.29 4.18
N GLU A 111 2.80 9.09 4.17
CA GLU A 111 2.83 10.42 4.75
C GLU A 111 1.93 11.40 3.99
N SER A 112 1.95 11.39 2.65
CA SER A 112 1.04 12.25 1.86
C SER A 112 -0.43 11.79 1.97
N ALA A 113 -0.68 10.48 1.92
CA ALA A 113 -2.03 9.94 2.03
C ALA A 113 -2.69 10.25 3.37
N VAL A 114 -1.95 10.18 4.49
CA VAL A 114 -2.53 10.50 5.81
C VAL A 114 -2.83 11.99 5.98
N ASP A 115 -2.11 12.87 5.28
CA ASP A 115 -2.42 14.30 5.29
C ASP A 115 -3.78 14.60 4.64
N VAL A 116 -4.22 13.76 3.71
CA VAL A 116 -5.50 13.89 3.01
C VAL A 116 -6.63 13.11 3.68
N TYR A 117 -6.39 11.84 4.02
CA TYR A 117 -7.43 10.93 4.53
C TYR A 117 -7.47 10.86 6.06
N SER A 118 -6.39 11.23 6.76
CA SER A 118 -6.29 11.25 8.22
C SER A 118 -6.80 9.94 8.84
N ALA A 119 -7.78 10.04 9.75
CA ALA A 119 -8.46 8.93 10.40
C ALA A 119 -9.18 7.95 9.45
N ASP A 120 -9.49 8.32 8.21
CA ASP A 120 -10.21 7.46 7.26
C ASP A 120 -9.24 6.64 6.38
N LEU A 121 -7.94 6.63 6.69
CA LEU A 121 -6.92 5.87 5.97
C LEU A 121 -6.65 4.50 6.61
N VAL A 122 -6.44 3.49 5.78
CA VAL A 122 -5.87 2.20 6.16
C VAL A 122 -4.45 2.09 5.62
N GLY A 123 -3.47 1.88 6.48
CA GLY A 123 -2.07 1.63 6.11
C GLY A 123 -1.67 0.18 6.35
N ILE A 124 -1.05 -0.45 5.35
CA ILE A 124 -0.65 -1.86 5.41
C ILE A 124 0.82 -2.03 5.03
N ILE A 125 1.61 -2.63 5.92
CA ILE A 125 2.99 -3.05 5.61
C ILE A 125 3.04 -4.57 5.45
N LEU A 126 3.55 -5.01 4.31
CA LEU A 126 3.77 -6.42 3.99
C LEU A 126 5.27 -6.75 4.03
N THR A 127 5.58 -7.99 3.64
CA THR A 127 6.93 -8.54 3.49
C THR A 127 7.90 -7.60 2.77
N GLY A 128 9.14 -7.57 3.25
CA GLY A 128 10.21 -6.81 2.64
C GLY A 128 11.50 -6.71 3.44
N ALA A 129 12.57 -6.32 2.74
CA ALA A 129 13.95 -6.44 3.22
C ALA A 129 14.60 -5.09 3.61
N ASN A 130 13.81 -4.10 4.02
CA ASN A 130 14.31 -2.81 4.51
C ASN A 130 13.40 -2.23 5.63
N HIS A 131 13.53 -0.95 5.95
CA HIS A 131 12.77 -0.28 7.02
C HIS A 131 11.74 0.73 6.48
N ASP A 132 11.58 0.81 5.16
CA ASP A 132 10.72 1.81 4.52
C ASP A 132 9.23 1.52 4.82
N GLY A 133 8.46 2.58 5.05
CA GLY A 133 7.06 2.51 5.44
C GLY A 133 6.81 2.48 6.94
N ALA A 134 7.83 2.22 7.77
CA ALA A 134 7.68 2.19 9.23
C ALA A 134 7.35 3.58 9.81
N LYS A 135 7.93 4.66 9.26
CA LYS A 135 7.64 6.03 9.72
C LYS A 135 6.24 6.47 9.25
N GLY A 136 5.93 6.19 7.98
CA GLY A 136 4.62 6.44 7.40
C GLY A 136 3.51 5.73 8.16
N LEU A 137 3.69 4.44 8.48
CA LEU A 137 2.68 3.67 9.22
C LEU A 137 2.48 4.22 10.63
N ARG A 138 3.57 4.61 11.32
CA ARG A 138 3.47 5.31 12.62
C ARG A 138 2.67 6.61 12.50
N ARG A 139 2.86 7.37 11.42
CA ARG A 139 2.12 8.61 11.17
C ARG A 139 0.63 8.35 10.93
N ILE A 140 0.29 7.30 10.18
CA ILE A 140 -1.10 6.82 9.99
C ILE A 140 -1.76 6.56 11.35
N GLY A 141 -1.14 5.72 12.19
CA GLY A 141 -1.68 5.40 13.51
C GLY A 141 -1.81 6.63 14.43
N ARG A 142 -0.85 7.56 14.41
CA ARG A 142 -0.92 8.81 15.20
C ARG A 142 -2.04 9.76 14.76
N ASN A 143 -2.48 9.69 13.50
CA ASN A 143 -3.63 10.43 12.99
C ASN A 143 -4.93 9.62 13.09
N GLY A 144 -4.89 8.49 13.79
CA GLY A 144 -6.03 7.64 14.08
C GLY A 144 -6.36 6.64 12.97
N GLY A 145 -5.67 6.65 11.82
CA GLY A 145 -5.90 5.67 10.74
C GLY A 145 -5.64 4.23 11.20
N LEU A 146 -6.21 3.26 10.49
CA LEU A 146 -6.04 1.85 10.79
C LEU A 146 -4.68 1.36 10.30
N THR A 147 -3.93 0.68 11.16
CA THR A 147 -2.59 0.19 10.85
C THR A 147 -2.53 -1.33 10.93
N ILE A 148 -2.09 -1.95 9.84
CA ILE A 148 -2.03 -3.40 9.68
C ILE A 148 -0.62 -3.79 9.25
N VAL A 149 -0.07 -4.85 9.83
CA VAL A 149 1.22 -5.41 9.44
C VAL A 149 1.06 -6.90 9.17
N GLN A 150 1.66 -7.39 8.09
CA GLN A 150 1.77 -8.82 7.84
C GLN A 150 2.56 -9.49 8.98
N ASP A 151 2.08 -10.63 9.49
CA ASP A 151 2.78 -11.43 10.49
C ASP A 151 4.21 -11.72 10.02
N PRO A 152 5.24 -11.24 10.75
CA PRO A 152 6.64 -11.46 10.40
C PRO A 152 7.02 -12.94 10.27
N ALA A 153 6.33 -13.85 10.96
CA ALA A 153 6.58 -15.29 10.89
C ALA A 153 6.14 -15.91 9.56
N ALA A 154 5.16 -15.30 8.89
CA ALA A 154 4.65 -15.72 7.58
C ALA A 154 5.24 -14.92 6.41
N ALA A 155 5.98 -13.85 6.69
CA ALA A 155 6.61 -13.01 5.68
C ALA A 155 7.84 -13.70 5.05
N GLU A 156 7.97 -13.61 3.72
CA GLU A 156 9.19 -14.10 3.03
C GLU A 156 10.43 -13.31 3.48
N SER A 157 10.27 -12.02 3.74
CA SER A 157 11.25 -11.16 4.38
C SER A 157 10.59 -10.36 5.50
N SER A 158 11.04 -10.62 6.72
CA SER A 158 10.41 -10.09 7.94
C SER A 158 10.91 -8.71 8.37
N LEU A 159 11.93 -8.14 7.71
CA LEU A 159 12.56 -6.90 8.17
C LEU A 159 11.61 -5.70 8.14
N MET A 160 10.87 -5.50 7.03
CA MET A 160 9.87 -4.42 6.92
C MET A 160 8.74 -4.59 7.95
N PRO A 161 8.08 -5.77 8.06
CA PRO A 161 7.09 -6.01 9.12
C PRO A 161 7.60 -5.74 10.54
N LEU A 162 8.78 -6.24 10.90
CA LEU A 162 9.37 -6.02 12.22
C LEU A 162 9.65 -4.53 12.48
N SER A 163 10.19 -3.83 11.49
CA SER A 163 10.43 -2.39 11.59
C SER A 163 9.13 -1.59 11.77
N ALA A 164 8.05 -2.00 11.09
CA ALA A 164 6.75 -1.36 11.19
C ALA A 164 6.11 -1.61 12.57
N ILE A 165 6.23 -2.82 13.11
CA ILE A 165 5.73 -3.17 14.46
C ILE A 165 6.41 -2.32 15.53
N ASP A 166 7.74 -2.24 15.49
CA ASP A 166 8.53 -1.46 16.45
C ASP A 166 8.18 0.03 16.42
N ALA A 167 8.03 0.58 15.21
CA ALA A 167 7.76 2.01 15.02
C ALA A 167 6.30 2.40 15.33
N ALA A 168 5.32 1.59 14.90
CA ALA A 168 3.91 2.00 14.87
C ALA A 168 3.05 1.40 15.99
N LYS A 169 3.42 0.24 16.55
CA LYS A 169 2.54 -0.59 17.41
C LYS A 169 1.16 -0.78 16.74
N PRO A 170 1.10 -1.52 15.62
CA PRO A 170 -0.06 -1.55 14.74
C PRO A 170 -1.30 -2.12 15.44
N ASP A 171 -2.47 -1.73 14.94
CA ASP A 171 -3.76 -2.25 15.42
C ASP A 171 -3.89 -3.75 15.19
N HIS A 172 -3.33 -4.22 14.07
CA HIS A 172 -3.39 -5.63 13.68
C HIS A 172 -2.03 -6.15 13.16
N ILE A 173 -1.69 -7.37 13.58
CA ILE A 173 -0.63 -8.20 13.02
C ILE A 173 -1.31 -9.47 12.52
N LEU A 174 -1.32 -9.71 11.20
CA LEU A 174 -2.22 -10.67 10.55
C LEU A 174 -1.52 -11.50 9.49
N SER A 175 -2.02 -12.71 9.24
CA SER A 175 -1.68 -13.48 8.04
C SER A 175 -2.19 -12.78 6.78
N LEU A 176 -1.67 -13.14 5.59
CA LEU A 176 -2.16 -12.56 4.33
C LEU A 176 -3.64 -12.86 4.08
N GLU A 177 -4.08 -14.08 4.38
CA GLU A 177 -5.49 -14.50 4.34
C GLU A 177 -6.38 -13.64 5.24
N ASP A 178 -5.95 -13.38 6.48
CA ASP A 178 -6.70 -12.54 7.42
C ASP A 178 -6.72 -11.07 6.99
N ILE A 179 -5.64 -10.56 6.40
CA ILE A 179 -5.62 -9.22 5.80
C ILE A 179 -6.65 -9.16 4.66
N GLY A 180 -6.68 -10.15 3.76
CA GLY A 180 -7.65 -10.21 2.67
C GLY A 180 -9.10 -10.22 3.19
N THR A 181 -9.39 -11.06 4.20
CA THR A 181 -10.70 -11.15 4.86
C THR A 181 -11.11 -9.82 5.49
N LEU A 182 -10.19 -9.18 6.22
CA LEU A 182 -10.43 -7.87 6.82
C LEU A 182 -10.72 -6.82 5.75
N LEU A 183 -9.93 -6.77 4.67
CA LEU A 183 -10.14 -5.81 3.58
C LEU A 183 -11.53 -5.92 2.96
N VAL A 184 -12.03 -7.13 2.71
CA VAL A 184 -13.40 -7.35 2.22
C VAL A 184 -14.43 -6.79 3.20
N THR A 185 -14.27 -7.05 4.50
CA THR A 185 -15.19 -6.52 5.53
C THR A 185 -15.15 -5.00 5.65
N LEU A 186 -13.99 -4.36 5.40
CA LEU A 186 -13.89 -2.90 5.35
C LEU A 186 -14.61 -2.29 4.13
N GLY A 187 -14.86 -3.11 3.11
CA GLY A 187 -15.60 -2.75 1.90
C GLY A 187 -17.11 -3.05 1.95
N ASP A 188 -17.62 -3.56 3.07
CA ASP A 188 -19.06 -3.76 3.29
C ASP A 188 -19.70 -2.56 4.03
#